data_AF-A0A936NI92-F1
#
_entry.id   AF-A0A936NI92-F1
#
_cell.length_a   1.000
_cell.length_b   1.000
_cell.length_c   1.000
_cell.angle_alpha   90.00
_cell.angle_beta   90.00
_cell.angle_gamma   90.00
#
_symmetry.space_group_name_H-M   'P 1'
#
loop_
_entity.id
_entity.type
_entity.pdbx_description
1 polymer ?
#
loop_
_entity_poly.entity_id
_entity_poly.type
_entity_poly.pdbx_seq_one_letter_code
_entity_poly.pdbx_strand_id
1 'polypeptide(L)'
;MKKHPIWSGLVIMSVWCMVSIGALAERYEQELSLVGVLEPTKISGFSGTKYRVGVPDSQGDEYALYGITSEERRDNPCYVTVRTENINDSGKALDLKKDLCGGKQTSSTIAAEYSNSKYDKRVFVTGAAVCMNNDNTRVKGIKIRGKKLGEDGGLIDLQESVVPENKSGMPAYNTSPTSMPTDVRAHCNDNWKKWAQCPDAHIATAAILHYEAGKEPRSLTGLELECRRAALPGTGAVRAE
;
A
#
# COMPACT_ATOMS: atom_id res chain seq x y z
N MET A 1 38.47 -4.13 81.48
CA MET A 1 37.33 -4.21 80.54
C MET A 1 37.41 -3.05 79.56
N LYS A 2 37.90 -3.28 78.33
CA LYS A 2 37.98 -2.29 77.25
C LYS A 2 36.94 -2.66 76.18
N LYS A 3 36.07 -1.72 75.84
CA LYS A 3 34.99 -1.88 74.85
C LYS A 3 35.55 -1.75 73.43
N HIS A 4 35.17 -2.67 72.53
CA HIS A 4 35.39 -2.56 71.09
C HIS A 4 34.17 -1.93 70.41
N PRO A 5 34.34 -1.14 69.33
CA PRO A 5 33.24 -0.59 68.56
C PRO A 5 32.70 -1.60 67.53
N ILE A 6 31.39 -1.61 67.38
CA ILE A 6 30.63 -2.32 66.35
C ILE A 6 30.62 -1.43 65.10
N TRP A 7 31.10 -1.95 63.98
CA TRP A 7 31.01 -1.28 62.67
C TRP A 7 29.89 -1.94 61.86
N SER A 8 28.79 -1.21 61.69
CA SER A 8 27.62 -1.64 60.93
C SER A 8 27.87 -1.42 59.44
N GLY A 9 27.94 -2.51 58.67
CA GLY A 9 27.95 -2.47 57.21
C GLY A 9 26.56 -2.14 56.67
N LEU A 10 26.43 -1.01 55.98
CA LEU A 10 25.23 -0.62 55.24
C LEU A 10 25.32 -1.22 53.83
N VAL A 11 24.50 -2.22 53.53
CA VAL A 11 24.35 -2.76 52.16
C VAL A 11 23.29 -1.94 51.43
N ILE A 12 23.72 -1.09 50.49
CA ILE A 12 22.83 -0.37 49.59
C ILE A 12 22.48 -1.29 48.43
N MET A 13 21.29 -1.88 48.49
CA MET A 13 20.74 -2.69 47.39
C MET A 13 20.12 -1.74 46.36
N SER A 14 20.86 -1.42 45.30
CA SER A 14 20.38 -0.59 44.20
C SER A 14 19.42 -1.40 43.32
N VAL A 15 18.13 -1.12 43.47
CA VAL A 15 17.08 -1.64 42.59
C VAL A 15 17.19 -0.93 41.24
N TRP A 16 17.79 -1.60 40.26
CA TRP A 16 17.73 -1.20 38.86
C TRP A 16 16.34 -1.54 38.33
N CYS A 17 15.43 -0.56 38.35
CA CYS A 17 14.17 -0.66 37.64
C CYS A 17 14.47 -0.47 36.14
N MET A 18 14.64 -1.57 35.41
CA MET A 18 14.68 -1.53 33.94
C MET A 18 13.28 -1.13 33.46
N VAL A 19 13.08 0.15 33.19
CA VAL A 19 11.92 0.62 32.42
C VAL A 19 12.18 0.20 30.98
N SER A 20 11.68 -0.98 30.61
CA SER A 20 11.56 -1.38 29.21
C SER A 20 10.57 -0.43 28.56
N ILE A 21 11.07 0.61 27.88
CA ILE A 21 10.27 1.41 26.97
C ILE A 21 9.94 0.49 25.79
N GLY A 22 8.85 -0.27 25.93
CA GLY A 22 8.26 -0.94 24.80
C GLY A 22 7.91 0.14 23.78
N ALA A 23 8.40 0.00 22.55
CA ALA A 23 7.94 0.82 21.45
C ALA A 23 6.42 0.64 21.35
N LEU A 24 5.66 1.63 21.82
CA LEU A 24 4.21 1.62 21.68
C LEU A 24 3.94 1.68 20.17
N ALA A 25 3.24 0.68 19.65
CA ALA A 25 2.72 0.74 18.28
C ALA A 25 1.92 2.04 18.15
N GLU A 26 2.27 2.85 17.14
CA GLU A 26 1.69 4.17 16.95
C GLU A 26 0.27 4.01 16.41
N ARG A 27 -0.69 3.82 17.34
CA ARG A 27 -2.12 3.77 17.04
C ARG A 27 -2.67 5.17 16.91
N TYR A 28 -3.55 5.38 15.94
CA TYR A 28 -4.23 6.66 15.76
C TYR A 28 -5.28 6.89 16.84
N GLU A 29 -5.54 8.17 17.17
CA GLU A 29 -6.51 8.53 18.22
C GLU A 29 -7.94 8.08 17.90
N GLN A 30 -8.30 8.04 16.61
CA GLN A 30 -9.60 7.57 16.13
C GLN A 30 -9.44 6.32 15.25
N GLU A 31 -10.12 5.26 15.67
CA GLU A 31 -10.28 4.03 14.88
C GLU A 31 -11.40 4.23 13.86
N LEU A 32 -11.06 3.97 12.60
CA LEU A 32 -11.98 3.97 11.48
C LEU A 32 -12.46 2.55 11.15
N SER A 33 -13.58 2.48 10.43
CA SER A 33 -14.12 1.26 9.87
C SER A 33 -14.23 1.32 8.34
N LEU A 34 -13.93 0.22 7.65
CA LEU A 34 -14.25 -0.02 6.26
C LEU A 34 -15.71 -0.47 6.17
N VAL A 35 -16.53 0.36 5.53
CA VAL A 35 -17.98 0.23 5.54
C VAL A 35 -18.55 0.22 4.12
N GLY A 36 -19.83 -0.14 4.02
CA GLY A 36 -20.56 -0.20 2.76
C GLY A 36 -20.27 -1.46 1.96
N VAL A 37 -20.83 -1.52 0.75
CA VAL A 37 -20.62 -2.63 -0.19
C VAL A 37 -19.25 -2.53 -0.85
N LEU A 38 -18.69 -3.69 -1.22
CA LEU A 38 -17.46 -3.74 -2.00
C LEU A 38 -17.74 -3.29 -3.43
N GLU A 39 -17.09 -2.20 -3.87
CA GLU A 39 -17.32 -1.62 -5.20
C GLU A 39 -16.13 -1.89 -6.13
N PRO A 40 -16.30 -2.74 -7.17
CA PRO A 40 -15.24 -2.97 -8.14
C PRO A 40 -15.14 -1.78 -9.13
N THR A 41 -13.92 -1.45 -9.51
CA THR A 41 -13.68 -0.44 -10.54
C THR A 41 -13.82 -1.01 -11.95
N LYS A 42 -13.79 -0.12 -12.95
CA LYS A 42 -13.47 -0.54 -14.33
C LYS A 42 -12.03 -1.05 -14.41
N ILE A 43 -11.76 -1.88 -15.40
CA ILE A 43 -10.41 -2.41 -15.67
C ILE A 43 -9.50 -1.34 -16.28
N SER A 44 -8.23 -1.32 -15.84
CA SER A 44 -7.10 -0.78 -16.57
C SER A 44 -6.34 -1.91 -17.25
N GLY A 45 -6.25 -1.91 -18.59
CA GLY A 45 -5.67 -3.03 -19.34
C GLY A 45 -6.73 -3.86 -20.06
N PHE A 46 -6.46 -5.15 -20.21
CA PHE A 46 -7.32 -6.12 -20.89
C PHE A 46 -7.76 -7.22 -19.94
N SER A 47 -9.02 -7.64 -20.11
CA SER A 47 -9.61 -8.69 -19.28
C SER A 47 -9.06 -10.07 -19.64
N GLY A 48 -9.22 -11.02 -18.71
CA GLY A 48 -8.71 -12.37 -18.81
C GLY A 48 -9.02 -13.15 -17.52
N THR A 49 -8.21 -14.15 -17.18
CA THR A 49 -8.40 -14.93 -15.95
C THR A 49 -8.15 -14.05 -14.72
N LYS A 50 -9.17 -13.95 -13.86
CA LYS A 50 -9.17 -13.06 -12.69
C LYS A 50 -8.59 -13.74 -11.44
N TYR A 51 -7.79 -13.01 -10.68
CA TYR A 51 -7.35 -13.39 -9.35
C TYR A 51 -7.47 -12.20 -8.40
N ARG A 52 -8.28 -12.34 -7.36
CA ARG A 52 -8.37 -11.33 -6.28
C ARG A 52 -7.16 -11.46 -5.36
N VAL A 53 -6.52 -10.34 -5.04
CA VAL A 53 -5.39 -10.24 -4.11
C VAL A 53 -5.59 -9.02 -3.21
N GLY A 54 -5.71 -9.23 -1.91
CA GLY A 54 -6.08 -8.21 -0.93
C GLY A 54 -6.89 -8.80 0.23
N VAL A 55 -7.39 -7.95 1.13
CA VAL A 55 -8.21 -8.38 2.28
C VAL A 55 -9.50 -7.53 2.35
N PRO A 56 -10.40 -7.61 1.35
CA PRO A 56 -11.56 -6.72 1.27
C PRO A 56 -12.62 -6.99 2.35
N ASP A 57 -12.66 -8.22 2.89
CA ASP A 57 -13.71 -8.75 3.76
C ASP A 57 -13.18 -9.21 5.12
N SER A 58 -12.14 -8.54 5.64
CA SER A 58 -11.56 -8.90 6.93
C SER A 58 -12.56 -8.75 8.09
N GLN A 59 -12.61 -9.75 8.97
CA GLN A 59 -13.52 -9.81 10.12
C GLN A 59 -12.94 -9.16 11.38
N GLY A 60 -11.73 -8.59 11.33
CA GLY A 60 -11.08 -8.02 12.52
C GLY A 60 -10.14 -6.85 12.23
N ASP A 61 -9.15 -7.05 11.36
CA ASP A 61 -8.19 -6.01 10.99
C ASP A 61 -8.51 -5.45 9.62
N GLU A 62 -8.62 -4.14 9.48
CA GLU A 62 -9.07 -3.53 8.24
C GLU A 62 -7.90 -3.04 7.40
N TYR A 63 -7.72 -3.64 6.23
CA TYR A 63 -6.56 -3.39 5.37
C TYR A 63 -6.95 -2.62 4.11
N ALA A 64 -6.09 -1.68 3.73
CA ALA A 64 -6.18 -0.99 2.47
C ALA A 64 -4.82 -1.01 1.73
N LEU A 65 -4.90 -0.91 0.41
CA LEU A 65 -3.74 -0.94 -0.47
C LEU A 65 -2.97 0.36 -0.34
N TYR A 66 -1.65 0.25 -0.17
CA TYR A 66 -0.74 1.38 -0.31
C TYR A 66 0.27 1.18 -1.45
N GLY A 67 0.37 -0.03 -2.02
CA GLY A 67 1.29 -0.29 -3.12
C GLY A 67 1.00 -1.54 -3.94
N ILE A 68 1.52 -1.55 -5.16
CA ILE A 68 1.45 -2.68 -6.09
C ILE A 68 2.83 -2.88 -6.70
N THR A 69 3.30 -4.11 -6.70
CA THR A 69 4.51 -4.50 -7.42
C THR A 69 4.21 -5.61 -8.40
N SER A 70 4.95 -5.62 -9.49
CA SER A 70 4.93 -6.71 -10.46
C SER A 70 6.36 -7.15 -10.71
N GLU A 71 6.59 -8.45 -10.88
CA GLU A 71 7.87 -8.99 -11.33
C GLU A 71 7.67 -9.93 -12.52
N GLU A 72 8.70 -10.00 -13.36
CA GLU A 72 8.68 -10.82 -14.57
C GLU A 72 9.51 -12.09 -14.45
N ARG A 73 9.10 -13.12 -15.19
CA ARG A 73 9.91 -14.28 -15.55
C ARG A 73 9.87 -14.44 -17.07
N ARG A 74 11.04 -14.34 -17.71
CA ARG A 74 11.17 -14.44 -19.17
C ARG A 74 10.18 -13.51 -19.90
N ASP A 75 10.18 -12.24 -19.51
CA ASP A 75 9.34 -11.20 -20.12
C ASP A 75 7.81 -11.34 -19.86
N ASN A 76 7.40 -12.26 -18.99
CA ASN A 76 6.00 -12.44 -18.60
C ASN A 76 5.80 -11.92 -17.17
N PRO A 77 4.92 -10.93 -16.95
CA PRO A 77 4.63 -10.40 -15.61
C PRO A 77 3.73 -11.39 -14.87
N CYS A 78 4.32 -12.45 -14.32
CA CYS A 78 3.60 -13.51 -13.59
C CYS A 78 3.70 -13.44 -12.06
N TYR A 79 4.43 -12.48 -11.50
CA TYR A 79 4.37 -12.18 -10.07
C TYR A 79 3.73 -10.83 -9.87
N VAL A 80 2.76 -10.76 -8.97
CA VAL A 80 2.21 -9.49 -8.47
C VAL A 80 2.10 -9.58 -6.96
N THR A 81 2.58 -8.55 -6.27
CA THR A 81 2.36 -8.37 -4.83
C THR A 81 1.55 -7.11 -4.61
N VAL A 82 0.43 -7.27 -3.93
CA VAL A 82 -0.39 -6.19 -3.43
C VAL A 82 0.04 -5.93 -2.00
N ARG A 83 0.48 -4.69 -1.72
CA ARG A 83 0.91 -4.26 -0.40
C ARG A 83 -0.23 -3.56 0.31
N THR A 84 -0.52 -4.03 1.51
CA THR A 84 -1.61 -3.52 2.32
C THR A 84 -1.12 -3.19 3.72
N GLU A 85 -1.71 -2.18 4.34
CA GLU A 85 -1.52 -1.88 5.76
C GLU A 85 -2.88 -1.71 6.43
N ASN A 86 -2.92 -1.95 7.74
CA ASN A 86 -4.13 -1.73 8.51
C ASN A 86 -4.41 -0.23 8.58
N ILE A 87 -5.64 0.19 8.31
CA ILE A 87 -6.00 1.61 8.25
C ILE A 87 -5.88 2.32 9.60
N ASN A 88 -5.78 1.57 10.70
CA ASN A 88 -5.66 2.07 12.08
C ASN A 88 -4.31 1.72 12.74
N ASP A 89 -3.42 0.99 12.06
CA ASP A 89 -2.12 0.59 12.60
C ASP A 89 -1.13 0.31 11.45
N SER A 90 -0.32 1.29 11.07
CA SER A 90 0.66 1.13 9.98
C SER A 90 1.79 0.14 10.31
N GLY A 91 1.91 -0.30 11.57
CA GLY A 91 2.79 -1.39 11.97
C GLY A 91 2.28 -2.77 11.55
N LYS A 92 0.98 -2.89 11.22
CA LYS A 92 0.38 -4.10 10.67
C LYS A 92 0.29 -3.99 9.15
N ALA A 93 1.32 -4.45 8.46
CA ALA A 93 1.34 -4.55 7.00
C ALA A 93 1.35 -6.01 6.51
N LEU A 94 0.74 -6.25 5.35
CA LEU A 94 0.71 -7.54 4.66
C LEU A 94 1.12 -7.37 3.20
N ASP A 95 2.06 -8.21 2.76
CA ASP A 95 2.45 -8.38 1.37
C ASP A 95 1.75 -9.63 0.81
N LEU A 96 0.68 -9.41 0.04
CA LEU A 96 -0.14 -10.48 -0.52
C LEU A 96 0.26 -10.75 -1.96
N LYS A 97 0.77 -11.96 -2.21
CA LYS A 97 1.40 -12.32 -3.48
C LYS A 97 0.53 -13.27 -4.31
N LYS A 98 0.46 -13.00 -5.61
CA LYS A 98 0.07 -13.97 -6.63
C LYS A 98 1.28 -14.34 -7.48
N ASP A 99 1.59 -15.63 -7.51
CA ASP A 99 2.65 -16.23 -8.32
C ASP A 99 2.03 -17.20 -9.34
N LEU A 100 2.22 -16.89 -10.62
CA LEU A 100 1.91 -17.77 -11.75
C LEU A 100 3.18 -18.11 -12.57
N CYS A 101 4.35 -17.76 -12.05
CA CYS A 101 5.63 -18.01 -12.66
C CYS A 101 6.27 -19.32 -12.17
N GLY A 102 5.77 -19.97 -11.12
CA GLY A 102 6.30 -21.24 -10.62
C GLY A 102 7.63 -21.12 -9.86
N GLY A 103 7.74 -20.11 -8.99
CA GLY A 103 8.73 -20.08 -7.91
C GLY A 103 10.18 -19.71 -8.24
N LYS A 104 10.49 -19.17 -9.43
CA LYS A 104 11.80 -18.58 -9.76
C LYS A 104 11.64 -17.15 -10.32
N GLN A 105 11.97 -16.14 -9.52
CA GLN A 105 12.04 -14.72 -9.92
C GLN A 105 13.39 -14.46 -10.59
N THR A 106 13.44 -13.80 -11.75
CA THR A 106 14.73 -13.69 -12.47
C THR A 106 14.98 -12.42 -13.28
N SER A 107 14.02 -11.52 -13.56
CA SER A 107 14.28 -10.44 -14.54
C SER A 107 14.14 -9.01 -14.05
N SER A 108 12.98 -8.56 -13.59
CA SER A 108 12.77 -7.13 -13.29
C SER A 108 11.54 -6.89 -12.43
N THR A 109 11.69 -6.05 -11.42
CA THR A 109 10.60 -5.58 -10.55
C THR A 109 10.18 -4.20 -10.99
N ILE A 110 8.86 -3.97 -11.07
CA ILE A 110 8.29 -2.61 -11.06
C ILE A 110 7.50 -2.41 -9.78
N ALA A 111 7.58 -1.22 -9.19
CA ALA A 111 6.93 -0.89 -7.94
C ALA A 111 6.31 0.51 -7.95
N ALA A 112 5.00 0.58 -7.69
CA ALA A 112 4.30 1.83 -7.41
C ALA A 112 3.74 1.74 -5.98
N GLU A 113 4.24 2.57 -5.06
CA GLU A 113 3.87 2.49 -3.65
C GLU A 113 3.94 3.83 -2.91
N TYR A 114 3.13 3.93 -1.86
CA TYR A 114 3.17 4.97 -0.83
C TYR A 114 3.88 4.45 0.42
N SER A 115 5.21 4.28 0.37
CA SER A 115 5.96 3.82 1.54
C SER A 115 6.07 4.91 2.60
N ASN A 116 5.92 4.54 3.88
CA ASN A 116 6.00 5.45 5.03
C ASN A 116 7.37 6.16 5.18
N SER A 117 8.41 5.74 4.46
CA SER A 117 9.71 6.44 4.40
C SER A 117 9.72 7.60 3.43
N LYS A 118 8.76 7.66 2.50
CA LYS A 118 8.62 8.70 1.47
C LYS A 118 7.33 9.50 1.65
N TYR A 119 6.25 8.88 2.12
CA TYR A 119 4.94 9.49 2.26
C TYR A 119 4.51 9.53 3.71
N ASP A 120 3.54 10.41 4.00
CA ASP A 120 2.79 10.35 5.25
C ASP A 120 2.15 8.96 5.42
N LYS A 121 1.87 8.61 6.68
CA LYS A 121 1.08 7.42 6.98
C LYS A 121 -0.37 7.57 6.51
N ARG A 122 -1.10 6.46 6.43
CA ARG A 122 -2.52 6.43 6.01
C ARG A 122 -2.73 6.93 4.57
N VAL A 123 -1.75 6.72 3.69
CA VAL A 123 -1.89 7.06 2.27
C VAL A 123 -2.23 5.80 1.49
N PHE A 124 -3.46 5.78 0.96
CA PHE A 124 -4.03 4.60 0.33
C PHE A 124 -4.33 4.83 -1.15
N VAL A 125 -4.24 3.75 -1.92
CA VAL A 125 -4.57 3.71 -3.34
C VAL A 125 -6.05 4.00 -3.53
N THR A 126 -6.35 4.98 -4.38
CA THR A 126 -7.71 5.29 -4.85
C THR A 126 -7.85 5.06 -6.36
N GLY A 127 -6.75 4.88 -7.07
CA GLY A 127 -6.77 4.49 -8.47
C GLY A 127 -5.47 3.87 -8.93
N ALA A 128 -5.55 3.03 -9.96
CA ALA A 128 -4.41 2.40 -10.60
C ALA A 128 -4.54 2.46 -12.13
N ALA A 129 -3.42 2.59 -12.81
CA ALA A 129 -3.35 2.47 -14.26
C ALA A 129 -2.17 1.60 -14.65
N VAL A 130 -2.36 0.79 -15.70
CA VAL A 130 -1.30 -0.04 -16.27
C VAL A 130 -0.82 0.54 -17.59
N CYS A 131 0.47 0.40 -17.84
CA CYS A 131 1.05 0.60 -19.16
C CYS A 131 1.23 -0.76 -19.82
N MET A 132 0.85 -0.88 -21.08
CA MET A 132 0.98 -2.14 -21.82
C MET A 132 2.25 -2.12 -22.68
N ASN A 133 2.75 -3.30 -23.05
CA ASN A 133 3.73 -3.40 -24.12
C ASN A 133 3.15 -2.88 -25.46
N ASN A 134 4.02 -2.72 -26.46
CA ASN A 134 3.65 -2.31 -27.82
C ASN A 134 2.50 -3.13 -28.42
N ASP A 135 2.51 -4.44 -28.20
CA ASP A 135 1.52 -5.36 -28.78
C ASP A 135 0.22 -5.43 -27.98
N ASN A 136 0.10 -4.67 -26.87
CA ASN A 136 -1.05 -4.70 -25.97
C ASN A 136 -1.34 -6.08 -25.34
N THR A 137 -0.33 -6.92 -25.21
CA THR A 137 -0.47 -8.30 -24.71
C THR A 137 -0.10 -8.46 -23.24
N ARG A 138 0.69 -7.56 -22.66
CA ARG A 138 1.13 -7.67 -21.25
C ARG A 138 1.47 -6.32 -20.62
N VAL A 139 1.32 -6.24 -19.31
CA VAL A 139 1.65 -5.07 -18.51
C VAL A 139 3.16 -4.86 -18.45
N LYS A 140 3.59 -3.64 -18.75
CA LYS A 140 4.97 -3.16 -18.64
C LYS A 140 5.15 -2.02 -17.65
N GLY A 141 4.09 -1.37 -17.20
CA GLY A 141 4.19 -0.32 -16.19
C GLY A 141 2.98 -0.28 -15.28
N ILE A 142 3.17 0.25 -14.08
CA ILE A 142 2.12 0.49 -13.11
C ILE A 142 2.30 1.91 -12.59
N LYS A 143 1.19 2.63 -12.49
CA LYS A 143 1.10 3.85 -11.70
C LYS A 143 -0.12 3.80 -10.82
N ILE A 144 0.00 4.37 -9.63
CA ILE A 144 -1.10 4.50 -8.68
C ILE A 144 -1.33 5.97 -8.39
N ARG A 145 -2.55 6.30 -7.98
CA ARG A 145 -2.87 7.53 -7.30
C ARG A 145 -3.57 7.21 -5.99
N GLY A 146 -3.50 8.13 -5.05
CA GLY A 146 -3.89 7.88 -3.69
C GLY A 146 -4.25 9.15 -2.97
N LYS A 147 -4.85 8.96 -1.81
CA LYS A 147 -5.25 10.03 -0.90
C LYS A 147 -4.88 9.65 0.52
N LYS A 148 -4.62 10.64 1.35
CA LYS A 148 -4.43 10.46 2.79
C LYS A 148 -5.79 10.28 3.45
N LEU A 149 -5.92 9.26 4.28
CA LEU A 149 -7.10 9.03 5.12
C LEU A 149 -6.98 9.88 6.39
N GLY A 150 -7.87 10.86 6.51
CA GLY A 150 -8.01 11.72 7.68
C GLY A 150 -8.62 10.98 8.87
N GLU A 151 -8.60 11.62 10.04
CA GLU A 151 -9.10 11.03 11.29
C GLU A 151 -10.61 10.82 11.30
N ASP A 152 -11.35 11.63 10.55
CA ASP A 152 -12.81 11.57 10.40
C ASP A 152 -13.27 10.57 9.32
N GLY A 153 -12.34 9.89 8.66
CA GLY A 153 -12.59 9.02 7.50
C GLY A 153 -12.65 9.77 6.17
N GLY A 154 -12.46 11.09 6.17
CA GLY A 154 -12.34 11.90 4.95
C GLY A 154 -11.06 11.58 4.18
N LEU A 155 -11.09 11.74 2.85
CA LEU A 155 -9.91 11.58 2.01
C LEU A 155 -9.34 12.94 1.61
N ILE A 156 -8.08 13.16 1.95
CA ILE A 156 -7.32 14.38 1.69
C ILE A 156 -6.40 14.14 0.49
N ASP A 157 -6.45 15.04 -0.49
CA ASP A 157 -5.55 14.97 -1.65
C ASP A 157 -4.09 15.13 -1.22
N LEU A 158 -3.22 14.30 -1.80
CA LEU A 158 -1.79 14.45 -1.61
C LEU A 158 -1.36 15.75 -2.28
N GLN A 159 -0.70 16.64 -1.54
CA GLN A 159 -0.18 17.86 -2.12
C GLN A 159 0.88 17.50 -3.17
N GLU A 160 0.58 17.81 -4.43
CA GLU A 160 1.58 17.80 -5.48
C GLU A 160 2.57 18.91 -5.15
N SER A 161 3.83 18.57 -4.94
CA SER A 161 4.82 19.58 -4.61
C SER A 161 5.06 20.46 -5.83
N VAL A 162 4.50 21.67 -5.76
CA VAL A 162 4.86 22.77 -6.64
C VAL A 162 6.30 23.12 -6.30
N VAL A 163 7.25 22.67 -7.13
CA VAL A 163 8.63 23.15 -7.05
C VAL A 163 8.58 24.65 -7.33
N PRO A 164 8.92 25.54 -6.38
CA PRO A 164 9.08 26.93 -6.72
C PRO A 164 10.24 27.02 -7.71
N GLU A 165 10.03 27.61 -8.88
CA GLU A 165 11.12 27.95 -9.78
C GLU A 165 12.11 28.84 -9.02
N ASN A 166 13.32 28.33 -8.77
CA ASN A 166 14.39 29.18 -8.27
C ASN A 166 14.68 30.25 -9.34
N LYS A 167 14.84 31.51 -8.92
CA LYS A 167 15.20 32.67 -9.79
C LYS A 167 16.53 32.52 -10.56
N SER A 168 17.13 31.34 -10.56
CA SER A 168 18.40 30.99 -11.20
C SER A 168 18.22 30.00 -12.37
N GLY A 169 17.00 29.59 -12.71
CA GLY A 169 16.73 28.70 -13.85
C GLY A 169 17.28 27.27 -13.70
N MET A 170 17.76 26.89 -12.51
CA MET A 170 18.15 25.52 -12.18
C MET A 170 17.08 24.87 -11.31
N PRO A 171 16.60 23.65 -11.66
CA PRO A 171 15.59 22.95 -10.86
C PRO A 171 16.16 22.66 -9.47
N ALA A 172 15.46 23.13 -8.44
CA ALA A 172 15.70 22.63 -7.09
C ALA A 172 15.46 21.12 -7.11
N TYR A 173 16.49 20.33 -6.81
CA TYR A 173 16.35 18.87 -6.67
C TYR A 173 15.67 18.55 -5.33
N ASN A 174 14.46 19.08 -5.14
CA ASN A 174 13.58 18.67 -4.06
C ASN A 174 12.75 17.50 -4.59
N THR A 175 13.25 16.29 -4.33
CA THR A 175 12.61 14.99 -4.57
C THR A 175 11.39 14.82 -3.68
N SER A 176 10.42 15.72 -3.80
CA SER A 176 9.17 15.55 -3.11
C SER A 176 8.41 14.36 -3.73
N PRO A 177 7.78 13.52 -2.93
CA PRO A 177 7.08 12.35 -3.41
C PRO A 177 5.96 12.77 -4.38
N THR A 178 5.90 12.16 -5.55
CA THR A 178 4.82 12.45 -6.50
C THR A 178 3.50 11.95 -5.89
N SER A 179 2.40 12.68 -6.09
CA SER A 179 1.06 12.18 -5.72
C SER A 179 0.67 10.92 -6.51
N MET A 180 1.48 10.55 -7.52
CA MET A 180 1.28 9.45 -8.44
C MET A 180 2.55 8.60 -8.63
N PRO A 181 2.91 7.73 -7.65
CA PRO A 181 4.00 6.76 -7.81
C PRO A 181 3.85 5.97 -9.11
N THR A 182 4.92 5.90 -9.89
CA THR A 182 4.93 5.31 -11.24
C THR A 182 6.23 4.55 -11.45
N ASP A 183 6.14 3.37 -12.05
CA ASP A 183 7.31 2.59 -12.47
C ASP A 183 7.00 1.80 -13.75
N VAL A 184 8.02 1.67 -14.62
CA VAL A 184 7.88 1.11 -15.96
C VAL A 184 9.08 0.27 -16.36
N ARG A 185 8.80 -0.77 -17.13
CA ARG A 185 9.79 -1.55 -17.89
C ARG A 185 9.92 -0.98 -19.29
N ALA A 186 10.94 -1.45 -19.99
CA ALA A 186 11.08 -1.24 -21.42
C ALA A 186 9.78 -1.60 -22.18
N HIS A 187 9.55 -0.90 -23.28
CA HIS A 187 8.41 -1.10 -24.18
C HIS A 187 7.03 -0.72 -23.63
N CYS A 188 6.95 0.04 -22.53
CA CYS A 188 5.72 0.74 -22.15
C CYS A 188 5.32 1.81 -23.19
N ASN A 189 6.28 2.63 -23.67
CA ASN A 189 6.11 3.60 -24.75
C ASN A 189 4.84 4.49 -24.62
N ASP A 190 4.59 5.00 -23.40
CA ASP A 190 3.42 5.81 -23.05
C ASP A 190 2.06 5.19 -23.37
N ASN A 191 1.99 3.87 -23.55
CA ASN A 191 0.77 3.09 -23.78
C ASN A 191 -0.01 2.84 -22.48
N TRP A 192 -0.29 3.92 -21.75
CA TRP A 192 -1.07 3.89 -20.52
C TRP A 192 -2.55 3.67 -20.82
N LYS A 193 -3.16 2.76 -20.07
CA LYS A 193 -4.60 2.54 -20.12
C LYS A 193 -5.33 3.47 -19.16
N LYS A 194 -6.65 3.54 -19.33
CA LYS A 194 -7.54 4.34 -18.47
C LYS A 194 -7.38 3.89 -17.01
N TRP A 195 -7.63 4.82 -16.10
CA TRP A 195 -7.60 4.55 -14.67
C TRP A 195 -8.71 3.56 -14.26
N ALA A 196 -8.30 2.53 -13.52
CA ALA A 196 -9.16 1.80 -12.61
C ALA A 196 -9.34 2.67 -11.37
N GLN A 197 -10.47 3.38 -11.28
CA GLN A 197 -10.69 4.42 -10.28
C GLN A 197 -11.75 4.00 -9.27
N CYS A 198 -11.40 4.03 -7.98
CA CYS A 198 -12.37 3.88 -6.90
C CYS A 198 -13.41 5.01 -6.94
N PRO A 199 -14.66 4.75 -6.56
CA PRO A 199 -15.65 5.79 -6.33
C PRO A 199 -15.13 6.86 -5.35
N ASP A 200 -15.78 8.03 -5.36
CA ASP A 200 -15.43 9.10 -4.44
C ASP A 200 -15.53 8.61 -2.98
N ALA A 201 -14.61 9.10 -2.14
CA ALA A 201 -14.45 8.69 -0.74
C ALA A 201 -14.13 7.20 -0.50
N HIS A 202 -13.79 6.42 -1.53
CA HIS A 202 -13.37 5.02 -1.38
C HIS A 202 -11.86 4.85 -1.53
N ILE A 203 -11.31 3.90 -0.77
CA ILE A 203 -9.93 3.42 -0.88
C ILE A 203 -9.93 1.96 -1.31
N ALA A 204 -8.89 1.55 -2.04
CA ALA A 204 -8.75 0.18 -2.51
C ALA A 204 -8.39 -0.77 -1.36
N THR A 205 -9.07 -1.91 -1.30
CA THR A 205 -8.88 -2.97 -0.27
C THR A 205 -8.42 -4.29 -0.88
N ALA A 206 -8.63 -4.46 -2.19
CA ALA A 206 -8.01 -5.50 -2.99
C ALA A 206 -7.76 -5.01 -4.43
N ALA A 207 -6.94 -5.77 -5.15
CA ALA A 207 -6.84 -5.71 -6.60
C ALA A 207 -7.36 -7.01 -7.22
N ILE A 208 -8.08 -6.89 -8.34
CA ILE A 208 -8.38 -8.02 -9.21
C ILE A 208 -7.36 -7.99 -10.34
N LEU A 209 -6.49 -8.99 -10.35
CA LEU A 209 -5.46 -9.16 -11.36
C LEU A 209 -6.02 -9.92 -12.55
N HIS A 210 -5.88 -9.36 -13.74
CA HIS A 210 -6.25 -10.05 -14.97
C HIS A 210 -5.00 -10.59 -15.63
N TYR A 211 -4.98 -11.89 -15.83
CA TYR A 211 -3.95 -12.56 -16.61
C TYR A 211 -4.51 -13.03 -17.94
N GLU A 212 -3.63 -13.30 -18.91
CA GLU A 212 -4.02 -13.88 -20.20
C GLU A 212 -5.01 -15.06 -20.04
N ALA A 213 -5.89 -15.28 -21.01
CA ALA A 213 -6.83 -16.37 -20.94
C ALA A 213 -6.13 -17.72 -21.22
N GLY A 214 -6.55 -18.79 -20.55
CA GLY A 214 -6.02 -20.14 -20.79
C GLY A 214 -5.92 -20.99 -19.53
N LYS A 215 -5.44 -22.23 -19.71
CA LYS A 215 -5.27 -23.20 -18.60
C LYS A 215 -4.08 -22.88 -17.70
N GLU A 216 -3.06 -22.20 -18.22
CA GLU A 216 -1.85 -21.82 -17.48
C GLU A 216 -1.47 -20.37 -17.80
N PRO A 217 -2.21 -19.38 -17.29
CA PRO A 217 -1.98 -17.99 -17.62
C PRO A 217 -0.73 -17.45 -16.90
N ARG A 218 0.16 -16.76 -17.61
CA ARG A 218 1.47 -16.30 -17.11
C ARG A 218 1.77 -14.82 -17.34
N SER A 219 0.89 -14.09 -18.00
CA SER A 219 1.11 -12.66 -18.24
C SER A 219 -0.03 -11.82 -17.68
N LEU A 220 0.28 -10.90 -16.75
CA LEU A 220 -0.64 -9.85 -16.33
C LEU A 220 -1.01 -8.98 -17.55
N THR A 221 -2.31 -8.86 -17.80
CA THR A 221 -2.90 -8.10 -18.92
C THR A 221 -3.67 -6.88 -18.45
N GLY A 222 -4.06 -6.82 -17.17
CA GLY A 222 -4.82 -5.71 -16.61
C GLY A 222 -5.08 -5.82 -15.12
N LEU A 223 -5.73 -4.80 -14.58
CA LEU A 223 -6.02 -4.65 -13.17
C LEU A 223 -7.34 -3.92 -12.95
N GLU A 224 -8.18 -4.42 -12.04
CA GLU A 224 -9.29 -3.70 -11.41
C GLU A 224 -8.95 -3.52 -9.91
N LEU A 225 -9.60 -2.58 -9.24
CA LEU A 225 -9.55 -2.41 -7.80
C LEU A 225 -10.90 -2.79 -7.20
N GLU A 226 -10.89 -3.27 -5.96
CA GLU A 226 -12.10 -3.40 -5.14
C GLU A 226 -12.01 -2.44 -3.97
N CYS A 227 -12.97 -1.54 -3.88
CA CYS A 227 -12.88 -0.38 -3.02
C CYS A 227 -13.97 -0.39 -1.95
N ARG A 228 -13.65 0.16 -0.79
CA ARG A 228 -14.60 0.41 0.30
C ARG A 228 -14.43 1.82 0.84
N ARG A 229 -15.47 2.34 1.47
CA ARG A 229 -15.43 3.63 2.15
C ARG A 229 -14.85 3.45 3.55
N ALA A 230 -13.99 4.36 3.97
CA ALA A 230 -13.60 4.47 5.37
C ALA A 230 -14.50 5.49 6.08
N ALA A 231 -14.92 5.19 7.30
CA ALA A 231 -15.79 6.07 8.10
C ALA A 231 -15.61 5.81 9.60
N LEU A 232 -16.04 6.76 10.43
CA LEU A 232 -16.11 6.54 11.87
C LEU A 232 -17.13 5.44 12.21
N PRO A 233 -16.85 4.58 13.22
CA PRO A 233 -17.79 3.59 13.70
C PRO A 233 -19.16 4.23 14.03
N GLY A 234 -20.25 3.67 13.51
CA GLY A 234 -21.61 4.13 13.81
C GLY A 234 -22.17 5.25 12.94
N THR A 235 -21.40 5.79 11.98
CA THR A 235 -21.87 6.86 11.07
C THR A 235 -22.71 6.39 9.87
N GLY A 236 -23.27 5.17 9.91
CA GLY A 236 -24.44 4.82 9.09
C GLY A 236 -24.23 3.88 7.90
N ALA A 237 -23.39 2.85 8.00
CA ALA A 237 -23.40 1.76 7.05
C ALA A 237 -23.44 0.41 7.79
N VAL A 238 -24.55 -0.31 7.60
CA VAL A 238 -24.73 -1.70 8.03
C VAL A 238 -23.56 -2.52 7.48
N ARG A 239 -22.86 -3.28 8.33
CA ARG A 239 -21.90 -4.29 7.88
C ARG A 239 -22.69 -5.27 7.01
N ALA A 240 -22.35 -5.38 5.73
CA ALA A 240 -22.83 -6.48 4.92
C ALA A 240 -22.18 -7.76 5.47
N GLU A 241 -23.01 -8.59 6.12
CA GLU A 241 -22.67 -9.97 6.52
C GLU A 241 -22.58 -10.89 5.30
#